data_AF-A0A9D7S4R9-F1
#
_entry.id   AF-A0A9D7S4R9-F1
#
_cell.length_a   1.000
_cell.length_b   1.000
_cell.length_c   1.000
_cell.angle_alpha   90.00
_cell.angle_beta   90.00
_cell.angle_gamma   90.00
#
_symmetry.space_group_name_H-M   'P 1'
#
loop_
_entity.id
_entity.type
_entity.pdbx_description
1 polymer ?
#
loop_
_entity_poly.entity_id
_entity_poly.type
_entity_poly.pdbx_seq_one_letter_code
_entity_poly.pdbx_strand_id
1 'polypeptide(L)'
;EPPATEEEIRASALQFVRKLSGFNAPSKANQVAFDQAVAEVTAAARMLVYSLVSNASPKLRDIEAGKALARRRLRFPQGVGPT
;
A
#
# COMPACT_ATOMS: atom_id res chain seq x y z
N GLU A 1 -6.56 7.37 -15.62
CA GLU A 1 -6.30 6.17 -14.80
C GLU A 1 -6.44 6.50 -13.32
N PRO A 2 -7.02 5.58 -12.52
CA PRO A 2 -7.14 5.74 -11.08
C PRO A 2 -5.76 5.94 -10.43
N PRO A 3 -5.68 6.65 -9.29
CA PRO A 3 -4.42 7.02 -8.69
C PRO A 3 -3.61 5.87 -8.06
N ALA A 4 -4.23 4.72 -7.81
CA ALA A 4 -3.59 3.52 -7.28
C ALA A 4 -4.03 2.30 -8.07
N THR A 5 -3.11 1.35 -8.26
CA THR A 5 -3.40 0.04 -8.86
C THR A 5 -4.15 -0.87 -7.87
N GLU A 6 -4.82 -1.90 -8.39
CA GLU A 6 -5.55 -2.87 -7.55
C GLU A 6 -4.63 -3.56 -6.52
N GLU A 7 -3.39 -3.85 -6.92
CA GLU A 7 -2.40 -4.48 -6.05
C GLU A 7 -1.97 -3.55 -4.91
N GLU A 8 -1.76 -2.27 -5.20
CA GLU A 8 -1.44 -1.27 -4.18
C GLU A 8 -2.61 -1.07 -3.20
N ILE A 9 -3.86 -1.11 -3.69
CA ILE A 9 -5.06 -1.03 -2.85
C ILE A 9 -5.11 -2.23 -1.90
N ARG A 10 -4.95 -3.45 -2.42
CA ARG A 10 -4.93 -4.68 -1.61
C ARG A 10 -3.79 -4.68 -0.59
N ALA A 11 -2.59 -4.31 -1.01
CA ALA A 11 -1.43 -4.22 -0.12
C ALA A 11 -1.65 -3.19 1.02
N SER A 12 -2.28 -2.06 0.71
CA SER A 12 -2.63 -1.03 1.70
C SER A 12 -3.69 -1.54 2.68
N ALA A 13 -4.73 -2.22 2.19
CA ALA A 13 -5.75 -2.85 3.02
C ALA A 13 -5.14 -3.89 3.98
N LEU A 14 -4.24 -4.73 3.48
CA LEU A 14 -3.50 -5.70 4.30
C LEU A 14 -2.70 -5.01 5.41
N GLN A 15 -1.97 -3.95 5.09
CA GLN A 15 -1.21 -3.18 6.09
C GLN A 15 -2.13 -2.54 7.15
N PHE A 16 -3.28 -2.02 6.73
CA PHE A 16 -4.29 -1.45 7.63
C PHE A 16 -4.83 -2.49 8.62
N VAL A 17 -5.23 -3.67 8.13
CA VAL A 17 -5.77 -4.76 8.96
C VAL A 17 -4.70 -5.30 9.91
N ARG A 18 -3.44 -5.42 9.47
CA ARG A 18 -2.31 -5.77 10.37
C ARG A 18 -2.15 -4.77 11.51
N LYS A 19 -2.20 -3.47 11.19
CA LYS A 19 -2.04 -2.40 12.17
C LYS A 19 -3.17 -2.40 13.21
N LEU A 20 -4.41 -2.64 12.79
CA LEU A 20 -5.57 -2.70 13.69
C LEU A 20 -5.61 -3.96 14.54
N SER A 21 -5.30 -5.12 13.94
CA SER A 21 -5.34 -6.38 14.66
C SER A 21 -4.16 -6.58 15.62
N GLY A 22 -3.05 -5.85 15.40
CA GLY A 22 -1.82 -6.00 16.19
C GLY A 22 -0.98 -7.22 15.78
N PHE A 23 -1.40 -7.97 14.76
CA PHE A 23 -0.69 -9.14 14.26
C PHE A 23 -0.12 -8.90 12.87
N ASN A 24 1.14 -9.27 12.66
CA ASN A 24 1.72 -9.32 11.31
C ASN A 24 1.19 -10.52 10.50
N ALA A 25 0.85 -11.61 11.19
CA ALA A 25 0.22 -12.79 10.61
C ALA A 25 -0.90 -13.28 11.55
N PRO A 26 -2.13 -13.52 11.04
CA PRO A 26 -3.20 -14.06 11.86
C PRO A 26 -2.89 -15.50 12.29
N SER A 27 -3.45 -15.91 13.43
CA SER A 27 -3.48 -17.32 13.81
C SER A 27 -4.42 -18.11 12.89
N LYS A 28 -4.28 -19.44 12.83
CA LYS A 28 -5.20 -20.30 12.06
C LYS A 28 -6.68 -20.07 12.42
N ALA A 29 -6.96 -19.80 13.68
CA ALA A 29 -8.32 -19.52 14.16
C ALA A 29 -8.88 -18.19 13.64
N ASN A 30 -8.02 -17.19 13.44
CA ASN A 30 -8.41 -15.84 13.02
C ASN A 30 -8.26 -15.62 11.51
N GLN A 31 -7.74 -16.60 10.76
CA GLN A 31 -7.46 -16.47 9.33
C GLN A 31 -8.68 -16.00 8.54
N VAL A 32 -9.83 -16.65 8.75
CA VAL A 32 -11.08 -16.32 8.02
C VAL A 32 -11.51 -14.88 8.28
N ALA A 33 -11.54 -14.45 9.54
CA ALA A 33 -11.92 -13.09 9.91
C ALA A 33 -10.92 -12.05 9.37
N PHE A 34 -9.63 -12.37 9.40
CA PHE A 34 -8.58 -11.50 8.86
C PHE A 34 -8.71 -11.34 7.34
N ASP A 35 -8.89 -12.43 6.61
CA ASP A 35 -9.04 -12.41 5.15
C ASP A 35 -10.30 -11.67 4.71
N GLN A 36 -11.42 -11.86 5.43
CA GLN A 36 -12.65 -11.10 5.21
C GLN A 36 -12.43 -9.59 5.43
N ALA A 37 -11.81 -9.21 6.54
CA ALA A 37 -11.52 -7.80 6.80
C ALA A 37 -10.64 -7.17 5.71
N VAL A 38 -9.61 -7.89 5.24
CA VAL A 38 -8.76 -7.41 4.14
C VAL A 38 -9.59 -7.25 2.85
N ALA A 39 -10.46 -8.19 2.52
CA ALA A 39 -11.30 -8.12 1.33
C ALA A 39 -12.29 -6.93 1.38
N GLU A 40 -12.96 -6.72 2.52
CA GLU A 40 -13.90 -5.61 2.69
C GLU A 40 -13.21 -4.25 2.63
N VAL A 41 -12.06 -4.10 3.31
CA VAL A 41 -11.28 -2.86 3.25
C VAL A 41 -10.74 -2.62 1.84
N THR A 42 -10.32 -3.67 1.13
CA THR A 42 -9.90 -3.57 -0.29
C THR A 42 -11.05 -3.05 -1.15
N ALA A 43 -12.26 -3.60 -0.99
CA ALA A 43 -13.44 -3.16 -1.74
C ALA A 43 -13.80 -1.69 -1.44
N ALA A 44 -13.81 -1.30 -0.15
CA ALA A 44 -14.07 0.08 0.25
C ALA A 44 -13.01 1.06 -0.29
N ALA A 45 -11.73 0.71 -0.18
CA ALA A 45 -10.62 1.51 -0.69
C ALA A 45 -10.66 1.63 -2.22
N ARG A 46 -11.03 0.54 -2.92
CA ARG A 46 -11.28 0.57 -4.36
C ARG A 46 -12.37 1.56 -4.69
N MET A 47 -13.55 1.43 -4.09
CA MET A 47 -14.66 2.36 -4.33
C MET A 47 -14.25 3.82 -4.10
N LEU A 48 -13.52 4.10 -3.02
CA LEU A 48 -12.96 5.42 -2.76
C LEU A 48 -12.06 5.88 -3.92
N VAL A 49 -11.01 5.14 -4.24
CA VAL A 49 -10.02 5.50 -5.28
C VAL A 49 -10.66 5.77 -6.64
N TYR A 50 -11.65 4.96 -7.03
CA TYR A 50 -12.36 5.13 -8.30
C TYR A 50 -13.40 6.26 -8.26
N SER A 51 -13.94 6.60 -7.10
CA SER A 51 -14.88 7.71 -6.93
C SER A 51 -14.22 9.08 -6.81
N LEU A 52 -12.93 9.12 -6.43
CA LEU A 52 -12.19 10.37 -6.30
C LEU A 52 -11.99 11.04 -7.67
N VAL A 53 -12.64 12.18 -7.86
CA VAL A 53 -12.36 13.09 -8.96
C VAL A 53 -11.09 13.87 -8.61
N SER A 54 -9.97 13.49 -9.21
CA SER A 54 -8.69 14.18 -8.99
C SER A 54 -8.49 15.30 -10.02
N ASN A 55 -8.40 16.54 -9.53
CA ASN A 55 -7.92 17.69 -10.30
C ASN A 55 -6.39 17.72 -10.45
N ALA A 56 -5.66 16.78 -9.84
CA ALA A 56 -4.20 16.73 -9.94
C ALA A 56 -3.78 16.10 -11.27
N SER A 57 -3.11 16.90 -12.10
CA SER A 57 -2.56 16.46 -13.39
C SER A 57 -1.69 15.19 -13.22
N PRO A 58 -1.86 14.15 -14.06
CA PRO A 58 -1.10 12.89 -13.97
C PRO A 58 0.42 13.07 -13.84
N LYS A 59 0.97 14.09 -14.51
CA LYS A 59 2.39 14.45 -14.48
C LYS A 59 2.94 14.76 -13.07
N LEU A 60 2.13 15.30 -12.17
CA LEU A 60 2.58 15.62 -10.80
C LEU A 60 2.78 14.34 -9.96
N ARG A 61 2.02 13.27 -10.23
CA ARG A 61 2.13 11.98 -9.54
C ARG A 61 3.40 11.22 -9.91
N ASP A 62 3.73 11.17 -11.21
CA ASP A 62 4.95 10.51 -11.67
C ASP A 62 6.20 11.17 -11.09
N ILE A 63 6.16 12.50 -10.93
CA ILE A 63 7.23 13.27 -10.28
C ILE A 63 7.33 12.93 -8.78
N GLU A 64 6.21 12.78 -8.07
CA GLU A 64 6.22 12.39 -6.66
C GLU A 64 6.67 10.94 -6.43
N ALA A 65 6.25 10.01 -7.29
CA ALA A 65 6.71 8.63 -7.30
C ALA A 65 8.23 8.55 -7.56
N GLY A 66 8.74 9.33 -8.53
CA GLY A 66 10.17 9.47 -8.78
C GLY A 66 10.94 10.02 -7.57
N LYS A 67 10.39 11.04 -6.89
CA LYS A 67 10.98 11.58 -5.65
C LYS A 67 10.97 10.57 -4.51
N ALA A 68 9.94 9.73 -4.39
CA ALA A 68 9.89 8.67 -3.38
C ALA A 68 10.95 7.59 -3.61
N LEU A 69 11.19 7.21 -4.88
CA LEU A 69 12.26 6.29 -5.25
C LEU A 69 13.66 6.86 -4.96
N ALA A 70 13.88 8.14 -5.28
CA ALA A 70 15.14 8.84 -4.98
C ALA A 70 15.42 8.87 -3.47
N ARG A 71 14.41 9.14 -2.65
CA ARG A 71 14.53 9.09 -1.17
C ARG A 71 14.87 7.69 -0.66
N ARG A 72 14.31 6.64 -1.26
CA ARG A 72 14.63 5.24 -0.90
C ARG A 72 16.08 4.89 -1.25
N ARG A 73 16.60 5.39 -2.38
CA ARG A 73 17.99 5.17 -2.82
C ARG A 73 19.01 5.79 -1.87
N LEU A 74 18.72 6.97 -1.33
CA LEU A 74 19.59 7.65 -0.35
C LEU A 74 19.62 6.91 1.01
N ARG A 75 18.57 6.16 1.36
CA ARG A 75 18.47 5.42 2.63
C ARG A 75 19.29 4.12 2.64
N PHE A 76 19.53 3.51 1.47
CA PHE A 76 20.31 2.28 1.34
C PHE A 76 21.32 2.40 0.18
N PRO A 77 22.47 3.05 0.39
CA PRO A 77 23.57 2.98 -0.55
C PRO A 77 24.11 1.54 -0.56
N GLN A 78 24.12 0.89 -1.72
CA GLN A 78 24.63 -0.47 -1.88
C GLN A 78 26.14 -0.52 -1.59
N GLY A 79 26.52 -1.29 -0.57
CA GLY A 79 27.78 -2.05 -0.49
C GLY A 79 29.01 -1.35 0.10
N VAL A 80 29.27 -1.58 1.40
CA VAL A 80 30.63 -1.89 1.91
C VAL A 80 30.46 -3.02 2.93
N GLY A 81 30.91 -4.22 2.57
CA GLY A 81 30.98 -5.37 3.48
C GLY A 81 32.23 -5.32 4.37
N PRO A 82 32.22 -5.89 5.59
CA PRO A 82 33.39 -5.90 6.46
C PRO A 82 34.38 -6.99 6.03
N THR A 83 35.64 -6.62 5.82
CA THR A 83 36.81 -7.53 5.89
C THR A 83 37.12 -7.89 7.33
#